data_AF-A0A7J4UPH5-F1
#
_entry.id   AF-A0A7J4UPH5-F1
#
_cell.length_a   1.000
_cell.length_b   1.000
_cell.length_c   1.000
_cell.angle_alpha   90.00
_cell.angle_beta   90.00
_cell.angle_gamma   90.00
#
_symmetry.space_group_name_H-M   'P 1'
#
loop_
_entity.id
_entity.type
_entity.pdbx_description
1 polymer ?
#
loop_
_entity_poly.entity_id
_entity_poly.type
_entity_poly.pdbx_seq_one_letter_code
_entity_poly.pdbx_strand_id
1 'polypeptide(L)'
;MTYGWAILVVLVAIGALAYFGVLNPGNFLPSSCTVQPGIGCDDFKITATNAQLILRNGMGDDFTNVGVSVTGCTQDANANGDDAWAESEILGGAGGITLTGCSNGASGSRFKQDVTISYTTSAGVAHNVSGIVTSKVE
;
A
#
# COMPACT_ATOMS: atom_id res chain seq x y z
N MET A 1 1.24 2.07 55.39
CA MET A 1 2.35 2.60 54.57
C MET A 1 2.92 1.50 53.64
N THR A 2 2.12 0.82 52.81
CA THR A 2 2.64 -0.39 52.13
C THR A 2 2.22 -0.62 50.68
N TYR A 3 1.38 0.24 50.09
CA TYR A 3 0.96 0.03 48.69
C TYR A 3 1.05 1.29 47.79
N GLY A 4 1.13 2.49 48.38
CA GLY A 4 1.22 3.74 47.62
C GLY A 4 2.53 3.91 46.83
N TRP A 5 3.64 3.33 47.32
CA TRP A 5 4.89 3.32 46.57
C TRP A 5 4.85 2.31 45.41
N ALA A 6 4.15 1.18 45.58
CA ALA A 6 4.04 0.15 44.55
C ALA A 6 3.22 0.63 43.34
N ILE A 7 2.09 1.33 43.57
CA ILE A 7 1.28 1.87 42.46
C ILE A 7 2.03 2.94 41.66
N LEU A 8 2.86 3.75 42.32
CA LEU A 8 3.69 4.77 41.65
C LEU A 8 4.72 4.12 40.72
N VAL A 9 5.41 3.07 41.19
CA VAL A 9 6.39 2.35 40.36
C VAL A 9 5.72 1.76 39.11
N VAL A 10 4.53 1.17 39.24
CA VAL A 10 3.80 0.60 38.11
C VAL A 10 3.38 1.67 37.09
N LEU A 11 2.87 2.81 37.55
CA LEU A 11 2.48 3.91 36.65
C LEU A 11 3.67 4.50 35.91
N VAL A 12 4.83 4.63 36.57
CA VAL A 12 6.08 5.06 35.93
C VAL A 12 6.53 4.06 34.88
N ALA A 13 6.44 2.75 35.15
CA ALA A 13 6.80 1.72 34.18
C ALA A 13 5.89 1.74 32.94
N ILE A 14 4.57 1.87 33.12
CA ILE A 14 3.62 1.97 32.00
C ILE A 14 3.84 3.27 31.21
N GLY A 15 4.09 4.38 31.90
CA GLY A 15 4.43 5.66 31.27
C GLY A 15 5.70 5.58 30.43
N ALA A 16 6.74 4.90 30.94
CA ALA A 16 7.98 4.67 30.19
C ALA A 16 7.75 3.79 28.96
N LEU A 17 6.97 2.71 29.07
CA LEU A 17 6.63 1.84 27.93
C LEU A 17 5.80 2.56 26.86
N ALA A 18 4.89 3.44 27.27
CA ALA A 18 4.12 4.31 26.37
C ALA A 18 5.02 5.34 25.69
N TYR A 19 5.93 5.98 26.44
CA TYR A 19 6.90 6.96 25.91
C TYR A 19 7.85 6.34 24.88
N PHE A 20 8.35 5.12 25.15
CA PHE A 20 9.20 4.39 24.19
C PHE A 20 8.42 3.73 23.04
N GLY A 21 7.09 3.89 23.01
CA GLY A 21 6.27 3.38 21.90
C GLY A 21 6.23 1.86 21.79
N VAL A 22 6.58 1.12 22.85
CA VAL A 22 6.47 -0.35 22.91
C VAL A 22 5.00 -0.78 22.78
N LEU A 23 4.08 0.07 23.23
CA LEU A 23 2.64 -0.07 23.08
C LEU A 23 2.10 0.50 21.76
N ASN A 24 2.95 0.83 20.78
CA ASN A 24 2.50 1.23 19.44
C ASN A 24 2.46 -0.02 18.54
N PRO A 25 1.34 -0.78 18.50
CA PRO A 25 1.22 -1.95 17.63
C PRO A 25 1.40 -1.60 16.15
N GLY A 26 1.15 -0.34 15.78
CA GLY A 26 1.40 0.20 14.45
C GLY A 26 2.82 -0.04 13.96
N ASN A 27 3.82 -0.11 14.85
CA ASN A 27 5.21 -0.35 14.47
C ASN A 27 5.53 -1.80 14.08
N PHE A 28 4.66 -2.75 14.42
CA PHE A 28 4.85 -4.18 14.17
C PHE A 28 4.00 -4.72 13.02
N LEU A 29 3.13 -3.89 12.41
CA LEU A 29 2.42 -4.34 11.22
C LEU A 29 3.43 -4.49 10.05
N PRO A 30 3.51 -5.69 9.46
CA PRO A 30 4.36 -5.94 8.31
C PRO A 30 3.94 -5.05 7.15
N SER A 31 4.90 -4.76 6.26
CA SER A 31 4.60 -4.17 4.97
C SER A 31 3.75 -5.17 4.19
N SER A 32 2.55 -4.77 3.78
CA SER A 32 1.63 -5.61 3.01
C SER A 32 0.98 -4.81 1.90
N CYS A 33 0.95 -5.37 0.70
CA CYS A 33 0.15 -4.91 -0.42
C CYS A 33 -0.88 -5.99 -0.74
N THR A 34 -2.14 -5.71 -0.44
CA THR A 34 -3.24 -6.65 -0.67
C THR A 34 -4.24 -6.03 -1.63
N VAL A 35 -4.36 -6.63 -2.79
CA VAL A 35 -5.31 -6.28 -3.85
C VAL A 35 -6.30 -7.41 -4.04
N GLN A 36 -7.33 -7.19 -4.87
CA GLN A 36 -8.38 -8.18 -5.10
C GLN A 36 -7.78 -9.52 -5.58
N PRO A 37 -8.34 -10.68 -5.17
CA PRO A 37 -7.94 -11.97 -5.70
C PRO A 37 -7.95 -12.00 -7.24
N GLY A 38 -6.88 -12.52 -7.83
CA GLY A 38 -6.64 -12.49 -9.27
C GLY A 38 -5.69 -11.38 -9.72
N ILE A 39 -5.45 -10.36 -8.91
CA ILE A 39 -4.36 -9.39 -9.13
C ILE A 39 -3.33 -9.58 -8.02
N GLY A 40 -2.11 -9.94 -8.40
CA GLY A 40 -0.98 -10.08 -7.49
C GLY A 40 -0.29 -8.74 -7.27
N CYS A 41 0.24 -8.52 -6.08
CA CYS A 41 1.18 -7.44 -5.81
C CYS A 41 2.49 -8.09 -5.37
N ASP A 42 3.43 -8.17 -6.31
CA ASP A 42 4.69 -8.90 -6.11
C ASP A 42 5.66 -8.11 -5.24
N ASP A 43 5.70 -6.78 -5.42
CA ASP A 43 6.55 -5.87 -4.65
C ASP A 43 5.98 -4.44 -4.66
N PHE A 44 6.41 -3.61 -3.72
CA PHE A 44 6.06 -2.21 -3.65
C PHE A 44 7.08 -1.41 -2.85
N LYS A 45 7.28 -0.16 -3.25
CA LYS A 45 8.16 0.78 -2.56
C LYS A 45 7.48 2.14 -2.45
N ILE A 46 7.38 2.65 -1.24
CA ILE A 46 6.75 3.95 -0.97
C ILE A 46 7.81 4.91 -0.47
N THR A 47 7.98 6.00 -1.19
CA THR A 47 8.83 7.15 -0.83
C THR A 47 7.94 8.36 -0.53
N ALA A 48 8.51 9.44 0.01
CA ALA A 48 7.75 10.65 0.33
C ALA A 48 6.96 11.22 -0.87
N THR A 49 7.53 11.13 -2.08
CA THR A 49 7.00 11.74 -3.30
C THR A 49 6.52 10.76 -4.37
N ASN A 50 6.89 9.47 -4.25
CA ASN A 50 6.57 8.46 -5.25
C ASN A 50 6.10 7.15 -4.61
N ALA A 51 5.23 6.43 -5.29
CA ALA A 51 4.81 5.08 -4.94
C ALA A 51 5.04 4.15 -6.12
N GLN A 52 5.96 3.20 -5.96
CA GLN A 52 6.25 2.16 -6.94
C GLN A 52 5.50 0.89 -6.57
N LEU A 53 4.77 0.31 -7.52
CA LEU A 53 4.02 -0.92 -7.31
C LEU A 53 4.30 -1.89 -8.46
N ILE A 54 4.59 -3.14 -8.12
CA ILE A 54 4.74 -4.25 -9.06
C ILE A 54 3.48 -5.08 -8.96
N LEU A 55 2.55 -4.84 -9.88
CA LEU A 55 1.27 -5.55 -9.96
C LEU A 55 1.35 -6.60 -11.06
N ARG A 56 0.88 -7.82 -10.79
CA ARG A 56 0.80 -8.94 -11.73
C ARG A 56 -0.66 -9.31 -12.01
N ASN A 57 -1.00 -9.52 -13.27
CA ASN A 57 -2.31 -10.06 -13.65
C ASN A 57 -2.28 -11.58 -13.49
N GLY A 58 -3.05 -12.12 -12.55
CA GLY A 58 -3.21 -13.55 -12.32
C GLY A 58 -4.66 -14.03 -12.51
N MET A 59 -5.49 -13.27 -13.23
CA MET A 59 -6.91 -13.58 -13.39
C MET A 59 -7.19 -14.60 -14.50
N GLY A 60 -6.20 -14.92 -15.34
CA GLY A 60 -6.35 -15.86 -16.45
C GLY A 60 -7.00 -15.26 -17.70
N ASP A 61 -7.09 -13.93 -17.76
CA ASP A 61 -7.67 -13.17 -18.87
C ASP A 61 -6.86 -11.89 -19.09
N ASP A 62 -6.85 -11.41 -20.34
CA ASP A 62 -6.23 -10.13 -20.69
C ASP A 62 -7.14 -8.96 -20.31
N PHE A 63 -6.54 -7.91 -19.73
CA PHE A 63 -7.23 -6.67 -19.43
C PHE A 63 -6.87 -5.58 -20.43
N THR A 64 -7.85 -4.72 -20.68
CA THR A 64 -7.72 -3.49 -21.46
C THR A 64 -8.21 -2.31 -20.63
N ASN A 65 -7.79 -1.10 -20.98
CA ASN A 65 -8.21 0.11 -20.27
C ASN A 65 -7.84 0.08 -18.77
N VAL A 66 -6.60 -0.33 -18.47
CA VAL A 66 -6.14 -0.49 -17.09
C VAL A 66 -5.70 0.85 -16.52
N GLY A 67 -6.30 1.24 -15.40
CA GLY A 67 -5.95 2.42 -14.62
C GLY A 67 -5.64 2.05 -13.19
N VAL A 68 -4.57 2.62 -12.63
CA VAL A 68 -4.21 2.42 -11.21
C VAL A 68 -4.02 3.78 -10.56
N SER A 69 -4.76 4.00 -9.49
CA SER A 69 -4.68 5.22 -8.69
C SER A 69 -4.44 4.88 -7.23
N VAL A 70 -3.59 5.67 -6.58
CA VAL A 70 -3.36 5.62 -5.14
C VAL A 70 -3.78 6.96 -4.56
N THR A 71 -4.50 6.91 -3.44
CA THR A 71 -4.98 8.13 -2.79
C THR A 71 -3.82 9.07 -2.45
N GLY A 72 -3.84 10.29 -2.99
CA GLY A 72 -2.82 11.30 -2.77
C GLY A 72 -1.61 11.22 -3.71
N CYS A 73 -1.67 10.42 -4.78
CA CYS A 73 -0.67 10.35 -5.85
C CYS A 73 -1.23 10.80 -7.21
N THR A 74 -0.35 11.25 -8.09
CA THR A 74 -0.64 11.44 -9.52
C THR A 74 -0.45 10.11 -10.25
N GLN A 75 -1.31 9.84 -11.23
CA GLN A 75 -1.25 8.61 -12.03
C GLN A 75 0.03 8.54 -12.86
N ASP A 76 0.52 7.31 -13.07
CA ASP A 76 1.67 7.01 -13.89
C ASP A 76 1.27 6.87 -15.36
N ALA A 77 2.24 7.01 -16.28
CA ALA A 77 1.97 6.88 -17.71
C ALA A 77 1.50 5.47 -18.10
N ASN A 78 1.92 4.45 -17.35
CA ASN A 78 1.59 3.03 -17.53
C ASN A 78 0.41 2.54 -16.68
N ALA A 79 -0.31 3.47 -16.04
CA ALA A 79 -1.51 3.22 -15.27
C ALA A 79 -2.59 4.28 -15.57
N ASN A 80 -2.65 4.74 -16.82
CA ASN A 80 -3.38 5.94 -17.21
C ASN A 80 -4.84 5.68 -17.60
N GLY A 81 -5.26 4.42 -17.62
CA GLY A 81 -6.61 4.02 -17.99
C GLY A 81 -6.76 3.56 -19.44
N ASP A 82 -5.72 3.63 -20.27
CA ASP A 82 -5.72 3.17 -21.68
C ASP A 82 -4.72 2.01 -21.90
N ASP A 83 -4.15 1.48 -20.82
CA ASP A 83 -3.12 0.44 -20.87
C ASP A 83 -3.74 -0.95 -21.10
N ALA A 84 -2.99 -1.80 -21.82
CA ALA A 84 -3.27 -3.22 -21.97
C ALA A 84 -2.40 -4.01 -20.97
N TRP A 85 -2.95 -5.07 -20.40
CA TRP A 85 -2.28 -5.87 -19.39
C TRP A 85 -2.59 -7.35 -19.59
N ALA A 86 -1.63 -8.07 -20.15
CA ALA A 86 -1.82 -9.46 -20.53
C ALA A 86 -1.80 -10.40 -19.31
N GLU A 87 -2.31 -11.61 -19.49
CA GLU A 87 -2.22 -12.68 -18.48
C GLU A 87 -0.76 -12.89 -18.04
N SER A 88 -0.55 -13.02 -16.72
CA SER A 88 0.74 -13.24 -16.07
C SER A 88 1.78 -12.13 -16.27
N GLU A 89 1.40 -11.01 -16.89
CA GLU A 89 2.27 -9.86 -17.10
C GLU A 89 2.31 -8.95 -15.86
N ILE A 90 3.41 -8.21 -15.73
CA ILE A 90 3.55 -7.13 -14.76
C ILE A 90 3.15 -5.82 -15.43
N LEU A 91 2.23 -5.06 -14.82
CA LEU A 91 1.82 -3.76 -15.34
C LEU A 91 3.01 -2.78 -15.32
N GLY A 92 3.30 -2.13 -16.46
CA GLY A 92 4.48 -1.25 -16.61
C GLY A 92 5.80 -2.00 -16.83
N GLY A 93 5.78 -3.33 -16.98
CA GLY A 93 6.96 -4.16 -17.23
C GLY A 93 7.75 -4.49 -15.97
N ALA A 94 9.02 -4.89 -16.14
CA ALA A 94 9.85 -5.42 -15.03
C ALA A 94 10.09 -4.44 -13.87
N GLY A 95 9.88 -3.13 -14.08
CA GLY A 95 10.01 -2.09 -13.06
C GLY A 95 8.70 -1.75 -12.33
N GLY A 96 7.57 -2.33 -12.74
CA GLY A 96 6.25 -1.95 -12.26
C GLY A 96 5.85 -0.52 -12.67
N ILE A 97 4.79 -0.03 -12.06
CA ILE A 97 4.30 1.34 -12.23
C ILE A 97 4.91 2.25 -11.17
N THR A 98 5.22 3.50 -11.53
CA THR A 98 5.74 4.50 -10.57
C THR A 98 4.83 5.71 -10.52
N LEU A 99 3.95 5.76 -9.52
CA LEU A 99 3.10 6.90 -9.27
C LEU A 99 3.95 8.05 -8.71
N THR A 100 3.78 9.23 -9.30
CA THR A 100 4.55 10.43 -8.95
C THR A 100 3.66 11.48 -8.29
N GLY A 101 4.27 12.53 -7.73
CA GLY A 101 3.51 13.62 -7.10
C GLY A 101 2.69 13.16 -5.90
N CYS A 102 3.17 12.14 -5.20
CA CYS A 102 2.53 11.64 -4.00
C CYS A 102 2.79 12.53 -2.79
N SER A 103 1.81 12.65 -1.89
CA SER A 103 1.99 13.27 -0.56
C SER A 103 1.95 12.20 0.54
N ASN A 104 2.92 11.29 0.55
CA ASN A 104 2.90 10.07 1.39
C ASN A 104 3.29 10.32 2.85
N GLY A 105 3.74 11.53 3.19
CA GLY A 105 4.24 11.91 4.51
C GLY A 105 5.77 11.90 4.60
N ALA A 106 6.31 12.15 5.79
CA ALA A 106 7.75 12.18 6.03
C ALA A 106 8.34 10.76 6.06
N SER A 107 9.62 10.60 5.71
CA SER A 107 10.34 9.34 5.85
C SER A 107 10.21 8.78 7.28
N GLY A 108 9.99 7.46 7.38
CA GLY A 108 9.69 6.75 8.62
C GLY A 108 8.22 6.80 9.06
N SER A 109 7.39 7.65 8.44
CA SER A 109 5.95 7.69 8.70
C SER A 109 5.27 6.44 8.15
N ARG A 110 4.14 6.08 8.76
CA ARG A 110 3.32 4.97 8.28
C ARG A 110 2.52 5.42 7.06
N PHE A 111 2.61 4.65 6.00
CA PHE A 111 1.80 4.78 4.81
C PHE A 111 0.71 3.71 4.84
N LYS A 112 -0.56 4.13 4.81
CA LYS A 112 -1.70 3.25 4.61
C LYS A 112 -2.67 3.96 3.68
N GLN A 113 -2.74 3.51 2.44
CA GLN A 113 -3.64 4.11 1.44
C GLN A 113 -4.35 3.04 0.65
N ASP A 114 -5.53 3.42 0.16
CA ASP A 114 -6.30 2.60 -0.76
C ASP A 114 -5.75 2.76 -2.18
N VAL A 115 -5.62 1.63 -2.86
CA VAL A 115 -5.21 1.50 -4.26
C VAL A 115 -6.43 1.09 -5.06
N THR A 116 -6.85 1.90 -6.03
CA THR A 116 -7.97 1.58 -6.91
C THR A 116 -7.44 1.19 -8.27
N ILE A 117 -7.86 0.02 -8.75
CA ILE A 117 -7.53 -0.51 -10.07
C ILE A 117 -8.83 -0.59 -10.87
N SER A 118 -8.89 0.13 -11.98
CA SER A 118 -9.95 0.03 -12.98
C SER A 118 -9.44 -0.78 -14.16
N TYR A 119 -10.22 -1.74 -14.66
CA TYR A 119 -9.86 -2.50 -15.85
C TYR A 119 -11.11 -2.98 -16.60
N THR A 120 -10.95 -3.27 -17.88
CA THR A 120 -11.99 -3.86 -18.74
C THR A 120 -11.55 -5.24 -19.17
N THR A 121 -12.40 -6.24 -18.93
CA THR A 121 -12.15 -7.63 -19.37
C THR A 121 -12.32 -7.78 -20.88
N SER A 122 -11.82 -8.89 -21.43
CA SER A 122 -12.05 -9.27 -22.83
C SER A 122 -13.54 -9.33 -23.24
N ALA A 123 -14.45 -9.50 -22.27
CA ALA A 123 -15.90 -9.45 -22.45
C ALA A 123 -16.47 -8.02 -22.57
N GLY A 124 -15.64 -6.98 -22.43
CA GLY A 124 -16.03 -5.58 -22.51
C GLY A 124 -16.68 -5.02 -21.24
N VAL A 125 -16.59 -5.74 -20.12
CA VAL A 125 -17.15 -5.30 -18.82
C VAL A 125 -16.06 -4.59 -18.03
N ALA A 126 -16.35 -3.34 -17.64
CA ALA A 126 -15.48 -2.56 -16.77
C ALA A 126 -15.68 -2.93 -15.30
N HIS A 127 -14.57 -3.15 -14.60
CA HIS A 127 -14.49 -3.45 -13.18
C HIS A 127 -13.63 -2.44 -12.47
N ASN A 128 -14.07 -2.03 -11.27
CA ASN A 128 -13.30 -1.20 -10.37
C ASN A 128 -13.08 -1.99 -9.08
N VAL A 129 -11.82 -2.22 -8.75
CA VAL A 129 -11.41 -3.02 -7.60
C VAL A 129 -10.51 -2.20 -6.70
N SER A 130 -10.66 -2.36 -5.39
CA SER A 130 -9.86 -1.65 -4.40
C SER A 130 -8.96 -2.62 -3.64
N GLY A 131 -7.73 -2.20 -3.39
CA GLY A 131 -6.77 -2.84 -2.50
C GLY A 131 -6.23 -1.87 -1.46
N ILE A 132 -5.42 -2.39 -0.56
CA ILE A 132 -4.78 -1.62 0.52
C ILE A 132 -3.28 -1.87 0.44
N VAL A 133 -2.50 -0.79 0.46
CA VAL A 133 -1.05 -0.84 0.65
C VAL A 133 -0.73 -0.26 2.01
N THR A 134 -0.03 -1.04 2.83
CA THR A 134 0.49 -0.62 4.13
C THR A 134 2.00 -0.79 4.15
N SER A 135 2.74 0.30 4.37
CA SER A 135 4.20 0.28 4.45
C SER A 135 4.71 1.37 5.39
N LYS A 136 6.03 1.44 5.58
CA LYS A 136 6.67 2.69 6.01
C LYS A 136 7.10 3.46 4.77
N VAL A 137 7.07 4.78 4.86
CA VAL A 137 7.68 5.67 3.86
C VAL A 137 9.18 5.57 4.05
N GLU A 138 9.90 5.22 2.99
CA GLU A 138 11.38 5.25 2.94
C GLU A 138 11.90 6.67 2.70
#